data_AF-A0A7V2VM28-F1
#
_entry.id   AF-A0A7V2VM28-F1
#
_cell.length_a   1.000
_cell.length_b   1.000
_cell.length_c   1.000
_cell.angle_alpha   90.00
_cell.angle_beta   90.00
_cell.angle_gamma   90.00
#
_symmetry.space_group_name_H-M   'P 1'
#
loop_
_entity.id
_entity.type
_entity.pdbx_description
1 polymer ?
#
loop_
_entity_poly.entity_id
_entity_poly.type
_entity_poly.pdbx_seq_one_letter_code
_entity_poly.pdbx_strand_id
1 'polypeptide(L)'
;MKLALPKGRLLNQTARLLDNAGWGISGYHQGASSYRLESTRFPELAIKVFHEKDIPVQVAVANYDLGICGRDWIEELLSRYPSSNLVKVKELGYGRSSLLMTASRSAGTAALARLRARPDTVRIASEYPNLAESFAVRLRLRRFSIFPVWGAAEVYPPEGADLALIPVDTEDQLVDYGLLSVSKTLRSSAFLIANKNSWESRDMRQVLTSIYHSLAGSEDATPRSDQVKSPAKKDGSGVGPLAEDTVWLALPDGHQQQPTFDLLTRAGIEIDDYPSPSGNRRPTSKLEGVRIKVIRPQDMPSQVANGNFDLAITGRDWLTEHLYQFPSSPVTELLGLGFGGVKIVAVISKSLVVDSVEDLGKLSREWQLPLRVASEYVNIADKYARDNHLGWYRVVPTWGASEGFLPEDADLLIENTQTGRTISRHNLRIIDRLFESTACLVGSTVAVASPKKRKRIKAIMATLKAAVEA
;
A
#
# COMPACT_ATOMS: atom_id res chain seq x y z
N MET A 1 -3.81 20.57 21.04
CA MET A 1 -4.61 19.46 20.45
C MET A 1 -3.90 18.98 19.20
N LYS A 2 -4.10 17.74 18.76
CA LYS A 2 -3.46 17.16 17.57
C LYS A 2 -4.50 16.70 16.54
N LEU A 3 -4.34 17.12 15.29
CA LEU A 3 -5.21 16.75 14.17
C LEU A 3 -4.44 16.05 13.06
N ALA A 4 -4.92 14.88 12.65
CA ALA A 4 -4.42 14.12 11.51
C ALA A 4 -5.26 14.41 10.25
N LEU A 5 -4.63 14.88 9.18
CA LEU A 5 -5.25 15.18 7.89
C LEU A 5 -4.84 14.17 6.81
N PRO A 6 -5.72 13.87 5.84
CA PRO A 6 -5.44 12.88 4.80
C PRO A 6 -4.64 13.45 3.63
N LYS A 7 -3.61 12.72 3.19
CA LYS A 7 -3.05 12.87 1.83
C LYS A 7 -3.88 12.08 0.82
N GLY A 8 -3.64 12.32 -0.47
CA GLY A 8 -4.26 11.55 -1.55
C GLY A 8 -5.65 12.03 -1.93
N ARG A 9 -6.59 11.11 -2.15
CA ARG A 9 -7.90 11.41 -2.77
C ARG A 9 -8.75 12.41 -1.99
N LEU A 10 -8.64 12.43 -0.65
CA LEU A 10 -9.42 13.35 0.19
C LEU A 10 -8.77 14.72 0.37
N LEU A 11 -7.51 14.90 -0.04
CA LEU A 11 -6.71 16.09 0.25
C LEU A 11 -7.41 17.37 -0.22
N ASN A 12 -7.75 17.44 -1.52
CA ASN A 12 -8.28 18.67 -2.13
C ASN A 12 -9.64 19.07 -1.54
N GLN A 13 -10.51 18.09 -1.28
CA GLN A 13 -11.83 18.36 -0.67
C GLN A 13 -11.70 18.75 0.80
N THR A 14 -10.76 18.13 1.53
CA THR A 14 -10.45 18.49 2.92
C THR A 14 -9.85 19.89 3.00
N ALA A 15 -8.95 20.26 2.08
CA ALA A 15 -8.37 21.60 2.02
C ALA A 15 -9.45 22.67 1.83
N ARG A 16 -10.35 22.46 0.85
CA ARG A 16 -11.51 23.36 0.63
C ARG A 16 -12.41 23.49 1.86
N LEU A 17 -12.67 22.39 2.58
CA LEU A 17 -13.44 22.42 3.83
C LEU A 17 -12.76 23.32 4.87
N LEU A 18 -11.45 23.15 5.08
CA LEU A 18 -10.71 23.90 6.10
C LEU A 18 -10.52 25.37 5.71
N ASP A 19 -10.37 25.66 4.41
CA ASP A 19 -10.33 27.02 3.86
C ASP A 19 -11.67 27.74 4.07
N ASN A 20 -12.79 27.09 3.74
CA ASN A 20 -14.14 27.61 3.99
C ASN A 20 -14.42 27.81 5.49
N ALA A 21 -13.86 26.94 6.34
CA ALA A 21 -13.89 27.11 7.78
C ALA A 21 -12.91 28.21 8.27
N GLY A 22 -12.15 28.87 7.39
CA GLY A 22 -11.27 29.97 7.72
C GLY A 22 -10.05 29.55 8.56
N TRP A 23 -9.54 28.33 8.38
CA TRP A 23 -8.40 27.84 9.18
C TRP A 23 -7.06 28.46 8.78
N GLY A 24 -6.95 28.97 7.55
CA GLY A 24 -5.74 29.62 7.04
C GLY A 24 -4.52 28.70 7.08
N ILE A 25 -4.67 27.47 6.56
CA ILE A 25 -3.59 26.49 6.52
C ILE A 25 -2.76 26.70 5.25
N SER A 26 -1.50 27.09 5.41
CA SER A 26 -0.58 27.17 4.28
C SER A 26 0.07 25.80 4.03
N GLY A 27 0.36 25.50 2.75
CA GLY A 27 1.10 24.27 2.39
C GLY A 27 0.28 22.98 2.35
N TYR A 28 -1.04 23.01 2.53
CA TYR A 28 -1.90 21.81 2.42
C TYR A 28 -2.53 21.69 1.02
N HIS A 29 -1.74 21.26 0.05
CA HIS A 29 -2.16 21.09 -1.35
C HIS A 29 -1.44 19.89 -1.99
N GLN A 30 -1.91 19.48 -3.17
CA GLN A 30 -1.32 18.36 -3.89
C GLN A 30 0.13 18.66 -4.29
N GLY A 31 1.04 17.75 -3.96
CA GLY A 31 2.49 17.90 -4.24
C GLY A 31 3.26 18.66 -3.15
N ALA A 32 2.60 19.13 -2.09
CA ALA A 32 3.29 19.70 -0.95
C ALA A 32 4.20 18.67 -0.28
N SER A 33 5.40 19.09 0.09
CA SER A 33 6.40 18.26 0.77
C SER A 33 6.32 18.37 2.29
N SER A 34 5.58 19.33 2.85
CA SER A 34 5.47 19.48 4.31
C SER A 34 4.41 18.56 4.87
N TYR A 35 4.80 17.70 5.80
CA TYR A 35 3.88 16.88 6.59
C TYR A 35 3.34 17.60 7.82
N ARG A 36 3.97 18.71 8.23
CA ARG A 36 3.54 19.55 9.35
C ARG A 36 2.92 20.83 8.81
N LEU A 37 1.78 21.17 9.36
CA LEU A 37 0.99 22.31 8.92
C LEU A 37 0.65 23.20 10.11
N GLU A 38 0.55 24.50 9.85
CA GLU A 38 0.17 25.50 10.82
C GLU A 38 -1.15 26.14 10.40
N SER A 39 -2.01 26.43 11.37
CA SER A 39 -3.26 27.15 11.18
C SER A 39 -3.13 28.53 11.80
N THR A 40 -3.43 29.58 11.04
CA THR A 40 -3.46 30.95 11.58
C THR A 40 -4.62 31.14 12.56
N ARG A 41 -5.75 30.45 12.34
CA ARG A 41 -6.92 30.49 13.23
C ARG A 41 -6.72 29.68 14.52
N PHE A 42 -6.01 28.56 14.44
CA PHE A 42 -5.74 27.67 15.57
C PHE A 42 -4.23 27.42 15.75
N PRO A 43 -3.46 28.41 16.24
CA PRO A 43 -2.00 28.27 16.40
C PRO A 43 -1.57 27.12 17.32
N GLU A 44 -2.40 26.78 18.31
CA GLU A 44 -2.16 25.71 19.29
C GLU A 44 -2.54 24.29 18.78
N LEU A 45 -3.01 24.20 17.54
CA LEU A 45 -3.37 22.95 16.90
C LEU A 45 -2.17 22.41 16.13
N ALA A 46 -1.61 21.29 16.59
CA ALA A 46 -0.60 20.56 15.84
C ALA A 46 -1.29 19.76 14.74
N ILE A 47 -1.06 20.14 13.48
CA ILE A 47 -1.67 19.49 12.31
C ILE A 47 -0.60 18.69 11.57
N LYS A 48 -0.92 17.43 11.26
CA LYS A 48 -0.03 16.57 10.49
C LYS A 48 -0.77 15.83 9.39
N VAL A 49 -0.10 15.65 8.25
CA VAL A 49 -0.63 14.94 7.09
C VAL A 49 -0.17 13.48 7.08
N PHE A 50 -1.09 12.55 6.88
CA PHE A 50 -0.86 11.10 6.88
C PHE A 50 -1.47 10.42 5.66
N HIS A 51 -1.05 9.18 5.38
CA HIS A 51 -1.84 8.29 4.53
C HIS A 51 -3.20 8.03 5.20
N GLU A 52 -4.29 7.97 4.44
CA GLU A 52 -5.64 7.77 5.02
C GLU A 52 -5.72 6.52 5.91
N LYS A 53 -5.02 5.45 5.53
CA LYS A 53 -4.89 4.19 6.27
C LYS A 53 -4.26 4.34 7.65
N ASP A 54 -3.34 5.29 7.84
CA ASP A 54 -2.69 5.55 9.13
C ASP A 54 -3.60 6.26 10.11
N ILE A 55 -4.49 7.13 9.63
CA ILE A 55 -5.22 8.08 10.47
C ILE A 55 -6.09 7.39 11.54
N PRO A 56 -6.92 6.37 11.23
CA PRO A 56 -7.68 5.65 12.25
C PRO A 56 -6.79 5.03 13.33
N VAL A 57 -5.62 4.49 12.95
CA VAL A 57 -4.67 3.88 13.88
C VAL A 57 -4.10 4.95 14.81
N GLN A 58 -3.60 6.06 14.25
CA GLN A 58 -2.98 7.16 14.98
C GLN A 58 -3.96 7.81 15.99
N VAL A 59 -5.23 7.94 15.61
CA VAL A 59 -6.27 8.46 16.52
C VAL A 59 -6.66 7.41 17.57
N ALA A 60 -6.81 6.14 17.20
CA ALA A 60 -7.16 5.06 18.12
C ALA A 60 -6.14 4.86 19.25
N VAL A 61 -4.84 4.97 18.94
CA VAL A 61 -3.74 4.84 19.93
C VAL A 61 -3.45 6.14 20.69
N ALA A 62 -4.28 7.16 20.53
CA ALA A 62 -4.18 8.48 21.19
C ALA A 62 -2.91 9.28 20.84
N ASN A 63 -2.23 8.99 19.72
CA ASN A 63 -1.18 9.87 19.21
C ASN A 63 -1.78 11.19 18.69
N TYR A 64 -3.01 11.12 18.17
CA TYR A 64 -3.80 12.26 17.68
C TYR A 64 -5.17 12.30 18.35
N ASP A 65 -5.68 13.50 18.57
CA ASP A 65 -6.97 13.72 19.22
C ASP A 65 -8.12 13.62 18.22
N LEU A 66 -7.90 14.14 17.01
CA LEU A 66 -8.84 14.18 15.90
C LEU A 66 -8.18 13.68 14.60
N GLY A 67 -8.99 13.19 13.67
CA GLY A 67 -8.53 12.84 12.34
C GLY A 67 -9.63 12.90 11.28
N ILE A 68 -9.25 13.15 10.03
CA ILE A 68 -10.15 13.05 8.87
C ILE A 68 -9.69 11.91 7.96
N CYS A 69 -10.55 10.94 7.70
CA CYS A 69 -10.23 9.80 6.84
C CYS A 69 -11.49 9.21 6.19
N GLY A 70 -11.32 8.32 5.22
CA GLY A 70 -12.43 7.55 4.66
C GLY A 70 -13.03 6.57 5.65
N ARG A 71 -14.36 6.42 5.63
CA ARG A 71 -15.08 5.43 6.45
C ARG A 71 -14.60 4.00 6.23
N ASP A 72 -14.14 3.66 5.04
CA ASP A 72 -13.54 2.39 4.69
C ASP A 72 -12.36 2.03 5.61
N TRP A 73 -11.45 2.97 5.89
CA TRP A 73 -10.33 2.74 6.79
C TRP A 73 -10.75 2.67 8.27
N ILE A 74 -11.83 3.36 8.64
CA ILE A 74 -12.43 3.24 9.98
C ILE A 74 -12.99 1.83 10.19
N GLU A 75 -13.81 1.34 9.26
CA GLU A 75 -14.41 0.00 9.38
C GLU A 75 -13.34 -1.10 9.23
N GLU A 76 -12.28 -0.90 8.45
CA GLU A 76 -11.15 -1.82 8.35
C GLU A 76 -10.43 -2.00 9.69
N LEU A 77 -10.21 -0.91 10.43
CA LEU A 77 -9.64 -0.98 11.77
C LEU A 77 -10.60 -1.67 12.75
N LEU A 78 -11.87 -1.23 12.77
CA LEU A 78 -12.87 -1.72 13.72
C LEU A 78 -13.27 -3.18 13.47
N SER A 79 -13.13 -3.68 12.24
CA SER A 79 -13.35 -5.10 11.93
C SER A 79 -12.37 -6.01 12.67
N ARG A 80 -11.15 -5.55 12.92
CA ARG A 80 -10.13 -6.29 13.69
C ARG A 80 -10.10 -5.91 15.16
N TYR A 81 -10.35 -4.64 15.48
CA TYR A 81 -10.33 -4.11 16.85
C TYR A 81 -11.65 -3.41 17.19
N PRO A 82 -12.75 -4.15 17.46
CA PRO A 82 -14.07 -3.57 17.72
C PRO A 82 -14.10 -2.65 18.94
N SER A 83 -13.23 -2.89 19.92
CA SER A 83 -13.10 -2.11 21.16
C SER A 83 -12.07 -0.98 21.07
N SER A 84 -11.62 -0.61 19.87
CA SER A 84 -10.70 0.50 19.65
C SER A 84 -11.27 1.82 20.20
N ASN A 85 -10.40 2.68 20.75
CA ASN A 85 -10.77 3.98 21.33
C ASN A 85 -11.05 5.04 20.25
N LEU A 86 -11.91 4.69 19.29
CA LEU A 86 -12.22 5.52 18.13
C LEU A 86 -13.71 5.89 18.13
N VAL A 87 -13.99 7.20 18.04
CA VAL A 87 -15.34 7.76 17.96
C VAL A 87 -15.57 8.29 16.55
N LYS A 88 -16.65 7.83 15.90
CA LYS A 88 -17.15 8.39 14.63
C LYS A 88 -17.91 9.68 14.95
N VAL A 89 -17.29 10.84 14.73
CA VAL A 89 -17.87 12.14 15.14
C VAL A 89 -18.87 12.64 14.10
N LYS A 90 -18.46 12.79 12.84
CA LYS A 90 -19.32 13.37 11.79
C LYS A 90 -18.91 12.94 10.40
N GLU A 91 -19.90 12.55 9.59
CA GLU A 91 -19.74 12.38 8.14
C GLU A 91 -19.63 13.75 7.46
N LEU A 92 -18.60 13.94 6.62
CA LEU A 92 -18.26 15.23 6.03
C LEU A 92 -18.87 15.44 4.63
N GLY A 93 -19.55 14.44 4.08
CA GLY A 93 -20.37 14.57 2.86
C GLY A 93 -19.61 14.49 1.52
N TYR A 94 -18.27 14.50 1.51
CA TYR A 94 -17.42 14.33 0.32
C TYR A 94 -16.63 13.01 0.34
N GLY A 95 -15.81 12.77 -0.69
CA GLY A 95 -14.97 11.56 -0.77
C GLY A 95 -15.76 10.26 -0.95
N ARG A 96 -16.94 10.34 -1.60
CA ARG A 96 -17.86 9.21 -1.73
C ARG A 96 -17.24 8.13 -2.61
N SER A 97 -17.26 6.90 -2.12
CA SER A 97 -16.81 5.69 -2.83
C SER A 97 -17.60 4.48 -2.34
N SER A 98 -17.62 3.41 -3.11
CA SER A 98 -18.21 2.13 -2.73
C SER A 98 -17.11 1.07 -2.70
N LEU A 99 -16.98 0.39 -1.57
CA LEU A 99 -16.14 -0.78 -1.44
C LEU A 99 -16.94 -2.00 -1.89
N LEU A 100 -16.53 -2.59 -3.02
CA LEU A 100 -17.26 -3.66 -3.68
C LEU A 100 -16.44 -4.94 -3.68
N MET A 101 -17.08 -6.06 -3.37
CA MET A 101 -16.52 -7.37 -3.68
C MET A 101 -16.75 -7.65 -5.15
N THR A 102 -15.68 -7.98 -5.87
CA THR A 102 -15.68 -8.14 -7.32
C THR A 102 -15.08 -9.47 -7.75
N ALA A 103 -15.47 -9.92 -8.93
CA ALA A 103 -14.91 -11.10 -9.60
C ALA A 103 -14.62 -10.78 -11.06
N SER A 104 -13.78 -11.58 -11.70
CA SER A 104 -13.59 -11.49 -13.16
C SER A 104 -14.92 -11.66 -13.90
N ARG A 105 -15.11 -10.91 -15.00
CA ARG A 105 -16.25 -11.09 -15.90
C ARG A 105 -16.39 -12.52 -16.42
N SER A 106 -15.27 -13.23 -16.59
CA SER A 106 -15.28 -14.65 -17.00
C SER A 106 -15.93 -15.59 -15.97
N ALA A 107 -16.04 -15.19 -14.70
CA ALA A 107 -16.73 -15.98 -13.68
C ALA A 107 -18.26 -16.01 -13.88
N GLY A 108 -18.81 -15.02 -14.59
CA GLY A 108 -20.23 -14.86 -14.85
C GLY A 108 -21.06 -14.44 -13.63
N THR A 109 -22.35 -14.22 -13.84
CA THR A 109 -23.30 -13.71 -12.83
C THR A 109 -23.56 -14.70 -11.68
N ALA A 110 -23.33 -15.99 -11.87
CA ALA A 110 -23.46 -17.04 -10.85
C ALA A 110 -22.20 -17.22 -9.98
N ALA A 111 -21.22 -16.30 -10.06
CA ALA A 111 -19.93 -16.40 -9.36
C ALA A 111 -20.10 -16.70 -7.87
N LEU A 112 -20.99 -16.00 -7.17
CA LEU A 112 -21.17 -16.18 -5.73
C LEU A 112 -21.66 -17.57 -5.34
N ALA A 113 -22.63 -18.11 -6.07
CA ALA A 113 -23.17 -19.46 -5.83
C ALA A 113 -22.09 -20.53 -6.09
N ARG A 114 -21.32 -20.39 -7.17
CA ARG A 114 -20.20 -21.28 -7.50
C ARG A 114 -19.10 -21.23 -6.44
N LEU A 115 -18.76 -20.04 -5.95
CA LEU A 115 -17.73 -19.88 -4.92
C LEU A 115 -18.12 -20.51 -3.59
N ARG A 116 -19.39 -20.43 -3.19
CA ARG A 116 -19.89 -21.11 -1.97
C ARG A 116 -19.86 -22.64 -2.09
N ALA A 117 -20.12 -23.16 -3.28
CA ALA A 117 -20.13 -24.60 -3.55
C ALA A 117 -18.72 -25.16 -3.83
N ARG A 118 -17.71 -24.30 -3.97
CA ARG A 118 -16.37 -24.71 -4.38
C ARG A 118 -15.68 -25.54 -3.28
N PRO A 119 -15.09 -26.70 -3.61
CA PRO A 119 -14.35 -27.51 -2.65
C PRO A 119 -12.95 -26.94 -2.34
N ASP A 120 -12.41 -26.15 -3.26
CA ASP A 120 -11.09 -25.52 -3.17
C ASP A 120 -11.13 -24.20 -2.41
N THR A 121 -9.95 -23.73 -2.00
CA THR A 121 -9.78 -22.44 -1.33
C THR A 121 -10.11 -21.27 -2.25
N VAL A 122 -11.03 -20.41 -1.81
CA VAL A 122 -11.34 -19.13 -2.49
C VAL A 122 -10.27 -18.09 -2.15
N ARG A 123 -9.59 -17.55 -3.15
CA ARG A 123 -8.55 -16.54 -2.98
C ARG A 123 -9.14 -15.14 -3.10
N ILE A 124 -8.92 -14.29 -2.10
CA ILE A 124 -9.47 -12.92 -2.07
C ILE A 124 -8.32 -11.92 -1.94
N ALA A 125 -8.12 -11.07 -2.95
CA ALA A 125 -7.15 -9.98 -2.91
C ALA A 125 -7.76 -8.68 -2.36
N SER A 126 -7.10 -7.99 -1.44
CA SER A 126 -7.57 -6.68 -0.97
C SER A 126 -6.51 -5.86 -0.23
N GLU A 127 -6.64 -4.54 -0.33
CA GLU A 127 -5.96 -3.60 0.57
C GLU A 127 -6.63 -3.52 1.96
N TYR A 128 -7.83 -4.11 2.09
CA TYR A 128 -8.69 -4.17 3.27
C TYR A 128 -8.85 -5.62 3.75
N PRO A 129 -7.77 -6.27 4.23
CA PRO A 129 -7.79 -7.68 4.57
C PRO A 129 -8.81 -8.04 5.66
N ASN A 130 -9.04 -7.16 6.65
CA ASN A 130 -9.99 -7.45 7.73
C ASN A 130 -11.43 -7.41 7.22
N LEU A 131 -11.79 -6.43 6.38
CA LEU A 131 -13.10 -6.37 5.74
C LEU A 131 -13.31 -7.51 4.74
N ALA A 132 -12.27 -7.91 4.01
CA ALA A 132 -12.33 -9.05 3.09
C ALA A 132 -12.57 -10.37 3.85
N GLU A 133 -11.89 -10.58 4.97
CA GLU A 133 -12.13 -11.71 5.88
C GLU A 133 -13.54 -11.69 6.45
N SER A 134 -13.97 -10.56 7.01
CA SER A 134 -15.32 -10.38 7.56
C SER A 134 -16.40 -10.70 6.52
N PHE A 135 -16.18 -10.30 5.26
CA PHE A 135 -17.05 -10.66 4.15
C PHE A 135 -17.04 -12.16 3.85
N ALA A 136 -15.89 -12.82 3.78
CA ALA A 136 -15.77 -14.25 3.54
C ALA A 136 -16.49 -15.08 4.62
N VAL A 137 -16.30 -14.70 5.90
CA VAL A 137 -16.96 -15.32 7.06
C VAL A 137 -18.48 -15.14 6.97
N ARG A 138 -18.96 -13.93 6.68
CA ARG A 138 -20.40 -13.64 6.52
C ARG A 138 -21.03 -14.42 5.38
N LEU A 139 -20.29 -14.66 4.30
CA LEU A 139 -20.73 -15.51 3.19
C LEU A 139 -20.66 -17.02 3.50
N ARG A 140 -20.08 -17.41 4.64
CA ARG A 140 -19.83 -18.80 5.04
C ARG A 140 -19.02 -19.56 3.99
N LEU A 141 -18.00 -18.91 3.42
CA LEU A 141 -17.05 -19.60 2.55
C LEU A 141 -16.33 -20.70 3.36
N ARG A 142 -16.38 -21.94 2.88
CA ARG A 142 -15.85 -23.10 3.62
C ARG A 142 -14.33 -23.06 3.75
N ARG A 143 -13.65 -22.59 2.69
CA ARG A 143 -12.20 -22.44 2.60
C ARG A 143 -11.91 -21.14 1.86
N PHE A 144 -11.18 -20.24 2.49
CA PHE A 144 -10.74 -19.01 1.86
C PHE A 144 -9.35 -18.61 2.35
N SER A 145 -8.66 -17.81 1.54
CA SER A 145 -7.39 -17.18 1.89
C SER A 145 -7.43 -15.72 1.49
N ILE A 146 -7.04 -14.84 2.40
CA ILE A 146 -6.93 -13.41 2.15
C ILE A 146 -5.50 -13.10 1.73
N PHE A 147 -5.36 -12.46 0.58
CA PHE A 147 -4.09 -11.96 0.05
C PHE A 147 -4.08 -10.45 0.25
N PRO A 148 -3.44 -9.95 1.32
CA PRO A 148 -3.25 -8.52 1.47
C PRO A 148 -2.36 -8.02 0.33
N VAL A 149 -2.76 -6.93 -0.29
CA VAL A 149 -1.99 -6.29 -1.37
C VAL A 149 -1.73 -4.82 -1.03
N TRP A 150 -0.67 -4.28 -1.59
CA TRP A 150 -0.26 -2.87 -1.37
C TRP A 150 -1.02 -1.86 -2.24
N GLY A 151 -1.90 -2.34 -3.12
CA GLY A 151 -2.62 -1.51 -4.08
C GLY A 151 -3.13 -2.34 -5.24
N ALA A 152 -3.95 -1.70 -6.09
CA ALA A 152 -4.35 -2.23 -7.39
C ALA A 152 -4.94 -3.66 -7.30
N ALA A 153 -5.76 -3.91 -6.29
CA ALA A 153 -6.37 -5.22 -6.04
C ALA A 153 -7.23 -5.72 -7.22
N GLU A 154 -7.76 -4.82 -8.05
CA GLU A 154 -8.52 -5.10 -9.27
C GLU A 154 -7.71 -5.92 -10.30
N VAL A 155 -6.38 -5.86 -10.23
CA VAL A 155 -5.50 -6.54 -11.18
C VAL A 155 -5.51 -8.04 -10.93
N TYR A 156 -5.78 -8.52 -9.72
CA TYR A 156 -5.55 -9.91 -9.34
C TYR A 156 -6.51 -10.93 -9.98
N PRO A 157 -7.84 -10.70 -10.04
CA PRO A 157 -8.74 -11.66 -10.68
C PRO A 157 -8.61 -11.69 -12.21
N PRO A 158 -8.78 -12.86 -12.86
CA PRO A 158 -9.06 -14.18 -12.25
C PRO A 158 -7.81 -15.00 -11.87
N GLU A 159 -6.61 -14.59 -12.26
CA GLU A 159 -5.45 -15.50 -12.24
C GLU A 159 -4.84 -15.62 -10.84
N GLY A 160 -4.58 -14.48 -10.18
CA GLY A 160 -3.96 -14.40 -8.86
C GLY A 160 -4.97 -14.45 -7.70
N ALA A 161 -6.25 -14.19 -7.98
CA ALA A 161 -7.33 -14.27 -7.00
C ALA A 161 -8.66 -14.62 -7.67
N ASP A 162 -9.59 -15.21 -6.92
CA ASP A 162 -10.95 -15.46 -7.39
C ASP A 162 -11.84 -14.23 -7.21
N LEU A 163 -11.58 -13.48 -6.13
CA LEU A 163 -12.28 -12.27 -5.74
C LEU A 163 -11.30 -11.14 -5.43
N ALA A 164 -11.76 -9.90 -5.60
CA ALA A 164 -11.06 -8.72 -5.11
C ALA A 164 -12.02 -7.75 -4.42
N LEU A 165 -11.66 -7.26 -3.23
CA LEU A 165 -12.39 -6.20 -2.54
C LEU A 165 -11.71 -4.87 -2.84
N ILE A 166 -12.37 -4.05 -3.65
CA ILE A 166 -11.80 -2.83 -4.24
C ILE A 166 -12.69 -1.60 -4.00
N PRO A 167 -12.11 -0.42 -3.76
CA PRO A 167 -12.85 0.82 -3.73
C PRO A 167 -13.11 1.31 -5.16
N VAL A 168 -14.34 1.73 -5.45
CA VAL A 168 -14.70 2.38 -6.72
C VAL A 168 -15.51 3.65 -6.46
N ASP A 169 -15.29 4.67 -7.27
CA ASP A 169 -16.10 5.89 -7.28
C ASP A 169 -17.43 5.62 -7.99
N THR A 170 -17.39 4.88 -9.10
CA THR A 170 -18.57 4.47 -9.87
C THR A 170 -18.48 2.99 -10.29
N GLU A 171 -19.61 2.31 -10.40
CA GLU A 171 -19.63 0.91 -10.84
C GLU A 171 -19.15 0.74 -12.30
N ASP A 172 -19.20 1.80 -13.11
CA ASP A 172 -18.70 1.80 -14.49
C ASP A 172 -17.18 1.54 -14.54
N GLN A 173 -16.41 1.91 -13.51
CA GLN A 173 -14.98 1.60 -13.40
C GLN A 173 -14.70 0.08 -13.41
N LEU A 174 -15.67 -0.75 -12.98
CA LEU A 174 -15.53 -2.20 -13.03
C LEU A 174 -15.45 -2.72 -14.48
N VAL A 175 -16.04 -2.00 -15.43
CA VAL A 175 -15.96 -2.32 -16.85
C VAL A 175 -14.52 -2.22 -17.33
N ASP A 176 -13.85 -1.13 -16.98
CA ASP A 176 -12.45 -0.87 -17.34
C ASP A 176 -11.51 -1.91 -16.74
N TYR A 177 -11.85 -2.45 -15.57
CA TYR A 177 -11.08 -3.53 -14.92
C TYR A 177 -11.43 -4.93 -15.42
N GLY A 178 -12.44 -5.08 -16.28
CA GLY A 178 -12.93 -6.40 -16.70
C GLY A 178 -13.56 -7.20 -15.54
N LEU A 179 -14.10 -6.51 -14.54
CA LEU A 179 -14.71 -7.08 -13.35
C LEU A 179 -16.24 -6.93 -13.37
N LEU A 180 -16.88 -7.69 -12.49
CA LEU A 180 -18.29 -7.56 -12.13
C LEU A 180 -18.44 -7.44 -10.61
N SER A 181 -19.44 -6.68 -10.18
CA SER A 181 -19.80 -6.56 -8.77
C SER A 181 -20.49 -7.84 -8.32
N VAL A 182 -19.94 -8.48 -7.28
CA VAL A 182 -20.53 -9.66 -6.62
C VAL A 182 -21.38 -9.23 -5.43
N SER A 183 -20.93 -8.21 -4.69
CA SER A 183 -21.63 -7.70 -3.53
C SER A 183 -21.17 -6.28 -3.17
N LYS A 184 -22.10 -5.46 -2.69
CA LYS A 184 -21.80 -4.15 -2.11
C LYS A 184 -21.43 -4.34 -0.65
N THR A 185 -20.16 -4.11 -0.31
CA THR A 185 -19.64 -4.35 1.05
C THR A 185 -19.85 -3.14 1.96
N LEU A 186 -19.48 -1.95 1.48
CA LEU A 186 -19.53 -0.72 2.28
C LEU A 186 -19.66 0.52 1.38
N ARG A 187 -20.52 1.47 1.77
CA ARG A 187 -20.45 2.85 1.24
C ARG A 187 -19.51 3.65 2.12
N SER A 188 -18.53 4.29 1.50
CA SER A 188 -17.54 5.11 2.18
C SER A 188 -17.64 6.58 1.76
N SER A 189 -17.30 7.45 2.70
CA SER A 189 -17.22 8.90 2.58
C SER A 189 -16.22 9.41 3.61
N ALA A 190 -15.79 10.66 3.47
CA ALA A 190 -14.91 11.29 4.45
C ALA A 190 -15.62 11.46 5.81
N PHE A 191 -14.92 11.14 6.88
CA PHE A 191 -15.41 11.16 8.25
C PHE A 191 -14.42 11.88 9.16
N LEU A 192 -14.94 12.73 10.04
CA LEU A 192 -14.22 13.23 11.21
C LEU A 192 -14.31 12.19 12.33
N ILE A 193 -13.16 11.78 12.84
CA ILE A 193 -13.01 10.84 13.95
C ILE A 193 -12.28 11.48 15.12
N ALA A 194 -12.51 10.96 16.31
CA ALA A 194 -11.83 11.39 17.53
C ALA A 194 -11.34 10.19 18.34
N ASN A 195 -10.28 10.40 19.12
CA ASN A 195 -9.93 9.46 20.18
C ASN A 195 -10.97 9.54 21.30
N LYS A 196 -11.42 8.40 21.84
CA LYS A 196 -12.46 8.37 22.88
C LYS A 196 -12.07 9.17 24.13
N ASN A 197 -10.86 9.00 24.65
CA ASN A 197 -10.43 9.69 25.86
C ASN A 197 -10.26 11.19 25.61
N SER A 198 -9.69 11.57 24.46
CA SER A 198 -9.59 12.99 24.07
C SER A 198 -10.96 13.62 23.91
N TRP A 199 -11.92 12.91 23.31
CA TRP A 199 -13.30 13.36 23.12
C TRP A 199 -14.01 13.65 24.45
N GLU A 200 -13.73 12.85 25.48
CA GLU A 200 -14.33 12.99 26.81
C GLU A 200 -13.64 14.06 27.68
N SER A 201 -12.36 14.36 27.44
CA SER A 201 -11.55 15.18 28.34
C SER A 201 -11.10 16.54 27.80
N ARG A 202 -11.04 16.74 26.48
CA ARG A 202 -10.54 17.98 25.86
C ARG A 202 -11.66 18.87 25.34
N ASP A 203 -11.49 20.18 25.43
CA ASP A 203 -12.40 21.14 24.78
C ASP A 203 -12.09 21.23 23.27
N MET A 204 -12.98 20.67 22.46
CA MET A 204 -12.89 20.67 20.99
C MET A 204 -13.92 21.61 20.33
N ARG A 205 -14.69 22.38 21.11
CA ARG A 205 -15.88 23.11 20.63
C ARG A 205 -15.55 24.04 19.47
N GLN A 206 -14.54 24.89 19.61
CA GLN A 206 -14.20 25.88 18.58
C GLN A 206 -13.84 25.23 17.23
N VAL A 207 -13.06 24.14 17.27
CA VAL A 207 -12.66 23.38 16.08
C VAL A 207 -13.86 22.69 15.44
N LEU A 208 -14.66 21.97 16.23
CA LEU A 208 -15.86 21.28 15.71
C LEU A 208 -16.89 22.25 15.14
N THR A 209 -17.17 23.35 15.85
CA THR A 209 -18.10 24.39 15.41
C THR A 209 -17.65 25.01 14.09
N SER A 210 -16.34 25.26 13.91
CA SER A 210 -15.82 25.79 12.62
C SER A 210 -16.06 24.84 11.44
N ILE A 211 -15.87 23.53 11.65
CA ILE A 211 -16.11 22.51 10.62
C ILE A 211 -17.61 22.40 10.33
N TYR A 212 -18.45 22.36 11.39
CA TYR A 212 -19.89 22.21 11.22
C TYR A 212 -20.54 23.40 10.52
N HIS A 213 -20.11 24.62 10.81
CA HIS A 213 -20.58 25.81 10.08
C HIS A 213 -20.19 25.76 8.60
N SER A 214 -18.96 25.33 8.28
CA SER A 214 -18.55 25.19 6.89
C SER A 214 -19.35 24.14 6.13
N LEU A 215 -19.79 23.07 6.79
CA LEU A 215 -20.65 22.05 6.19
C LEU A 215 -22.07 22.58 5.96
N ALA A 216 -22.64 23.31 6.92
CA ALA A 216 -23.98 23.90 6.80
C ALA A 216 -24.08 24.95 5.67
N GLY A 217 -23.00 25.68 5.40
CA GLY A 217 -22.94 26.63 4.28
C GLY A 217 -22.77 26.00 2.89
N SER A 218 -22.64 24.67 2.80
CA SER A 218 -22.33 23.95 1.55
C SER A 218 -23.49 23.13 0.95
N GLU A 219 -24.72 23.30 1.47
CA GLU A 219 -25.91 22.59 0.97
C GLU A 219 -26.32 22.94 -0.49
N ASP A 220 -25.70 23.94 -1.13
CA ASP A 220 -26.02 24.35 -2.51
C ASP A 220 -24.92 24.10 -3.57
N ALA A 221 -23.85 23.37 -3.25
CA ALA A 221 -22.80 23.08 -4.23
C ALA A 221 -22.79 21.60 -4.63
N THR A 222 -23.54 21.26 -5.67
CA THR A 222 -23.33 20.02 -6.43
C THR A 222 -21.87 20.02 -6.93
N PRO A 223 -21.05 19.01 -6.61
CA PRO A 223 -19.69 18.97 -7.14
C PRO A 223 -19.74 18.74 -8.64
N ARG A 224 -19.22 19.69 -9.42
CA ARG A 224 -18.80 19.41 -10.80
C ARG A 224 -17.67 18.39 -10.74
N SER A 225 -17.85 17.27 -11.43
CA SER A 225 -16.84 16.25 -11.60
C SER A 225 -15.63 16.85 -12.32
N ASP A 226 -14.50 16.89 -11.63
CA ASP A 226 -13.20 17.03 -12.30
C ASP A 226 -13.00 15.75 -13.13
N GLN A 227 -13.25 15.87 -14.43
CA GLN A 227 -13.03 14.80 -15.40
C GLN A 227 -11.53 14.51 -15.48
N VAL A 228 -11.08 13.53 -14.70
CA VAL A 228 -9.85 12.80 -15.03
C VAL A 228 -10.19 11.97 -16.27
N LYS A 229 -9.58 12.34 -17.40
CA LYS A 229 -9.70 11.59 -18.65
C LYS A 229 -9.08 10.20 -18.47
N SER A 230 -9.92 9.20 -18.23
CA SER A 230 -9.54 7.80 -18.41
C SER A 230 -9.41 7.52 -19.91
N PRO A 231 -8.27 7.01 -20.40
CA PRO A 231 -8.16 6.57 -21.77
C PRO A 231 -8.97 5.28 -21.94
N ALA A 232 -10.05 5.34 -22.70
CA ALA A 232 -10.72 4.16 -23.21
C ALA A 232 -9.73 3.36 -24.08
N LYS A 233 -9.53 2.06 -23.82
CA LYS A 233 -8.84 1.16 -24.77
C LYS A 233 -9.10 -0.33 -24.53
N LYS A 234 -8.99 -1.02 -25.67
CA LYS A 234 -9.49 -2.34 -26.10
C LYS A 234 -9.27 -3.53 -25.17
N ASP A 235 -10.29 -4.39 -25.21
CA ASP A 235 -10.38 -5.76 -24.72
C ASP A 235 -9.11 -6.59 -24.98
N GLY A 236 -8.54 -7.10 -23.88
CA GLY A 236 -7.66 -8.26 -23.87
C GLY A 236 -8.48 -9.53 -23.74
N SER A 237 -8.31 -10.41 -24.73
CA SER A 237 -8.94 -11.70 -24.96
C SER A 237 -9.27 -12.55 -23.71
N GLY A 238 -10.45 -13.18 -23.76
CA GLY A 238 -10.93 -14.12 -22.76
C GLY A 238 -9.92 -15.22 -22.45
N VAL A 239 -9.65 -15.41 -21.16
CA VAL A 239 -8.73 -16.44 -20.67
C VAL A 239 -9.50 -17.75 -20.47
N GLY A 240 -9.30 -18.69 -21.42
CA GLY A 240 -9.58 -20.11 -21.20
C GLY A 240 -8.65 -20.73 -20.15
N PRO A 241 -8.93 -21.97 -19.70
CA PRO A 241 -8.14 -22.65 -18.67
C PRO A 241 -6.66 -22.71 -19.05
N LEU A 242 -5.79 -22.49 -18.05
CA LEU A 242 -4.35 -22.38 -18.22
C LEU A 242 -3.78 -23.69 -18.75
N ALA A 243 -3.05 -23.63 -19.87
CA ALA A 243 -2.19 -24.73 -20.28
C ALA A 243 -1.07 -24.87 -19.23
N GLU A 244 -0.88 -26.09 -18.72
CA GLU A 244 0.06 -26.46 -17.64
C GLU A 244 1.50 -25.98 -17.90
N ASP A 245 1.85 -25.76 -19.17
CA ASP A 245 3.18 -25.33 -19.62
C ASP A 245 3.42 -23.81 -19.60
N THR A 246 2.41 -22.99 -19.27
CA THR A 246 2.47 -21.52 -19.38
C THR A 246 3.25 -20.89 -18.23
N VAL A 247 4.28 -20.10 -18.51
CA VAL A 247 5.05 -19.34 -17.51
C VAL A 247 4.34 -18.02 -17.22
N TRP A 248 4.14 -17.70 -15.95
CA TRP A 248 3.67 -16.40 -15.48
C TRP A 248 4.85 -15.55 -14.99
N LEU A 249 5.08 -14.42 -15.66
CA LEU A 249 6.10 -13.43 -15.33
C LEU A 249 5.44 -12.16 -14.78
N ALA A 250 5.72 -11.82 -13.53
CA ALA A 250 5.33 -10.54 -12.96
C ALA A 250 6.38 -9.46 -13.24
N LEU A 251 5.92 -8.30 -13.74
CA LEU A 251 6.73 -7.11 -13.96
C LEU A 251 6.34 -5.99 -12.99
N PRO A 252 7.28 -5.14 -12.57
CA PRO A 252 7.03 -4.14 -11.53
C PRO A 252 6.27 -2.95 -12.07
N ASP A 253 5.36 -2.41 -11.27
CA ASP A 253 4.80 -1.09 -11.52
C ASP A 253 5.64 0.05 -10.93
N GLY A 254 5.18 1.29 -11.11
CA GLY A 254 5.82 2.46 -10.53
C GLY A 254 7.19 2.77 -11.15
N HIS A 255 8.14 3.19 -10.32
CA HIS A 255 9.43 3.72 -10.75
C HIS A 255 10.38 2.68 -11.38
N GLN A 256 10.15 1.39 -11.13
CA GLN A 256 10.95 0.31 -11.71
C GLN A 256 10.51 -0.11 -13.11
N GLN A 257 9.39 0.45 -13.63
CA GLN A 257 8.89 0.10 -14.96
C GLN A 257 9.90 0.38 -16.07
N GLN A 258 10.38 1.62 -16.15
CA GLN A 258 11.29 2.04 -17.22
C GLN A 258 12.62 1.26 -17.19
N PRO A 259 13.33 1.15 -16.05
CA PRO A 259 14.56 0.35 -16.01
C PRO A 259 14.34 -1.13 -16.36
N THR A 260 13.19 -1.70 -15.97
CA THR A 260 12.85 -3.09 -16.33
C THR A 260 12.60 -3.22 -17.83
N PHE A 261 11.89 -2.27 -18.43
CA PHE A 261 11.67 -2.24 -19.88
C PHE A 261 12.99 -2.13 -20.65
N ASP A 262 13.90 -1.26 -20.22
CA ASP A 262 15.20 -1.07 -20.84
C ASP A 262 16.03 -2.37 -20.78
N LEU A 263 16.01 -3.07 -19.64
CA LEU A 263 16.65 -4.38 -19.51
C LEU A 263 16.03 -5.43 -20.43
N LEU A 264 14.70 -5.53 -20.46
CA LEU A 264 14.00 -6.50 -21.31
C LEU A 264 14.29 -6.25 -22.80
N THR A 265 14.30 -4.99 -23.21
CA THR A 265 14.66 -4.57 -24.57
C THR A 265 16.10 -4.96 -24.92
N ARG A 266 17.06 -4.70 -24.02
CA ARG A 266 18.46 -5.15 -24.16
C ARG A 266 18.57 -6.68 -24.25
N ALA A 267 17.70 -7.39 -23.55
CA ALA A 267 17.59 -8.84 -23.59
C ALA A 267 16.89 -9.36 -24.86
N GLY A 268 16.42 -8.49 -25.77
CA GLY A 268 15.64 -8.88 -26.95
C GLY A 268 14.22 -9.37 -26.61
N ILE A 269 13.72 -9.07 -25.41
CA ILE A 269 12.37 -9.39 -24.95
C ILE A 269 11.49 -8.15 -25.17
N GLU A 270 10.77 -8.13 -26.28
CA GLU A 270 9.80 -7.07 -26.59
C GLU A 270 8.49 -7.29 -25.81
N ILE A 271 8.14 -6.31 -24.98
CA ILE A 271 6.86 -6.25 -24.27
C ILE A 271 6.04 -5.10 -24.85
N ASP A 272 4.85 -5.42 -25.34
CA ASP A 272 3.93 -4.42 -25.87
C ASP A 272 3.25 -3.69 -24.72
N ASP A 273 3.21 -2.35 -24.78
CA ASP A 273 2.48 -1.50 -23.82
C ASP A 273 3.01 -1.63 -22.37
N TYR A 274 4.33 -1.65 -22.20
CA TYR A 274 5.02 -1.57 -20.91
C TYR A 274 6.30 -0.72 -21.05
N PRO A 275 6.45 0.41 -20.32
CA PRO A 275 5.47 1.02 -19.42
C PRO A 275 4.21 1.47 -20.17
N SER A 276 3.03 1.25 -19.59
CA SER A 276 1.78 1.60 -20.27
C SER A 276 1.35 3.04 -19.98
N PRO A 277 1.13 3.88 -21.01
CA PRO A 277 0.53 5.21 -20.84
C PRO A 277 -0.90 5.15 -20.29
N SER A 278 -1.62 4.06 -20.57
CA SER A 278 -2.99 3.80 -20.10
C SER A 278 -3.05 2.96 -18.82
N GLY A 279 -1.91 2.57 -18.25
CA GLY A 279 -1.87 1.74 -17.06
C GLY A 279 -2.28 0.28 -17.30
N ASN A 280 -2.07 -0.26 -18.51
CA ASN A 280 -2.30 -1.66 -18.82
C ASN A 280 -1.51 -2.58 -17.86
N ARG A 281 -2.22 -3.51 -17.23
CA ARG A 281 -1.69 -4.44 -16.23
C ARG A 281 -1.44 -5.84 -16.77
N ARG A 282 -1.77 -6.11 -18.03
CA ARG A 282 -1.58 -7.38 -18.73
C ARG A 282 -0.98 -7.13 -20.13
N PRO A 283 0.25 -6.59 -20.20
CA PRO A 283 0.91 -6.37 -21.48
C PRO A 283 1.16 -7.71 -22.19
N THR A 284 1.24 -7.64 -23.52
CA THR A 284 1.52 -8.81 -24.37
C THR A 284 2.99 -8.89 -24.73
N SER A 285 3.44 -10.08 -25.13
CA SER A 285 4.77 -10.27 -25.68
C SER A 285 4.73 -11.35 -26.75
N LYS A 286 5.75 -11.38 -27.60
CA LYS A 286 5.95 -12.46 -28.58
C LYS A 286 6.52 -13.74 -27.97
N LEU A 287 6.79 -13.77 -26.65
CA LEU A 287 7.32 -14.95 -25.97
C LEU A 287 6.26 -16.06 -25.89
N GLU A 288 6.48 -17.13 -26.66
CA GLU A 288 5.54 -18.24 -26.73
C GLU A 288 5.37 -18.94 -25.36
N GLY A 289 4.12 -18.98 -24.88
CA GLY A 289 3.78 -19.63 -23.62
C GLY A 289 4.25 -18.88 -22.38
N VAL A 290 4.48 -17.57 -22.50
CA VAL A 290 4.72 -16.65 -21.37
C VAL A 290 3.54 -15.69 -21.28
N ARG A 291 3.01 -15.53 -20.07
CA ARG A 291 2.01 -14.51 -19.74
C ARG A 291 2.61 -13.52 -18.77
N ILE A 292 2.26 -12.25 -18.96
CA ILE A 292 2.85 -11.14 -18.22
C ILE A 292 1.75 -10.41 -17.47
N LYS A 293 2.08 -10.00 -16.25
CA LYS A 293 1.22 -9.18 -15.40
C LYS A 293 2.04 -8.13 -14.69
N VAL A 294 1.53 -6.91 -14.63
CA VAL A 294 2.20 -5.79 -13.96
C VAL A 294 1.58 -5.61 -12.59
N ILE A 295 2.35 -5.82 -11.52
CA ILE A 295 1.89 -5.69 -10.13
C ILE A 295 2.89 -4.89 -9.29
N ARG A 296 2.48 -4.53 -8.08
CA ARG A 296 3.32 -3.82 -7.10
C ARG A 296 4.53 -4.69 -6.71
N PRO A 297 5.77 -4.16 -6.72
CA PRO A 297 6.96 -4.91 -6.32
C PRO A 297 6.86 -5.56 -4.93
N GLN A 298 6.18 -4.88 -4.00
CA GLN A 298 5.93 -5.31 -2.63
C GLN A 298 5.20 -6.67 -2.55
N ASP A 299 4.26 -6.90 -3.47
CA ASP A 299 3.42 -8.10 -3.44
C ASP A 299 4.14 -9.31 -4.04
N MET A 300 5.14 -9.08 -4.89
CA MET A 300 5.71 -10.12 -5.76
C MET A 300 6.32 -11.33 -5.04
N PRO A 301 7.14 -11.17 -3.97
CA PRO A 301 7.72 -12.32 -3.28
C PRO A 301 6.64 -13.28 -2.76
N SER A 302 5.57 -12.73 -2.17
CA SER A 302 4.43 -13.49 -1.69
C SER A 302 3.66 -14.15 -2.83
N GLN A 303 3.46 -13.45 -3.95
CA GLN A 303 2.75 -14.03 -5.09
C GLN A 303 3.52 -15.18 -5.76
N VAL A 304 4.85 -15.10 -5.81
CA VAL A 304 5.71 -16.20 -6.26
C VAL A 304 5.69 -17.36 -5.27
N ALA A 305 5.81 -17.07 -3.97
CA ALA A 305 5.76 -18.09 -2.92
C ALA A 305 4.44 -18.88 -2.90
N ASN A 306 3.33 -18.22 -3.23
CA ASN A 306 2.00 -18.83 -3.32
C ASN A 306 1.74 -19.55 -4.66
N GLY A 307 2.71 -19.55 -5.59
CA GLY A 307 2.57 -20.18 -6.91
C GLY A 307 1.66 -19.43 -7.88
N ASN A 308 1.31 -18.17 -7.60
CA ASN A 308 0.52 -17.34 -8.50
C ASN A 308 1.37 -16.81 -9.68
N PHE A 309 2.68 -16.68 -9.50
CA PHE A 309 3.65 -16.40 -10.57
C PHE A 309 4.82 -17.39 -10.49
N ASP A 310 5.40 -17.70 -11.64
CA ASP A 310 6.61 -18.53 -11.72
C ASP A 310 7.88 -17.68 -11.54
N LEU A 311 7.86 -16.47 -12.10
CA LEU A 311 8.96 -15.50 -12.08
C LEU A 311 8.43 -14.10 -11.77
N ALA A 312 9.23 -13.28 -11.09
CA ALA A 312 8.92 -11.88 -10.86
C ALA A 312 10.17 -11.01 -10.82
N ILE A 313 10.09 -9.78 -11.32
CA ILE A 313 11.15 -8.76 -11.19
C ILE A 313 10.77 -7.77 -10.08
N THR A 314 11.48 -7.83 -8.95
CA THR A 314 11.24 -6.98 -7.76
C THR A 314 12.55 -6.47 -7.16
N GLY A 315 12.48 -5.68 -6.09
CA GLY A 315 13.65 -5.26 -5.32
C GLY A 315 14.12 -6.35 -4.32
N ARG A 316 15.44 -6.45 -4.10
CA ARG A 316 16.01 -7.36 -3.10
C ARG A 316 15.56 -7.01 -1.68
N ASP A 317 15.29 -5.74 -1.41
CA ASP A 317 14.63 -5.25 -0.19
C ASP A 317 13.28 -5.92 0.05
N TRP A 318 12.39 -5.97 -0.94
CA TRP A 318 11.08 -6.62 -0.80
C TRP A 318 11.18 -8.14 -0.65
N LEU A 319 12.12 -8.79 -1.35
CA LEU A 319 12.42 -10.20 -1.11
C LEU A 319 12.89 -10.43 0.33
N THR A 320 13.81 -9.60 0.83
CA THR A 320 14.36 -9.68 2.18
C THR A 320 13.28 -9.46 3.23
N GLU A 321 12.44 -8.44 3.04
CA GLU A 321 11.28 -8.14 3.89
C GLU A 321 10.35 -9.35 4.03
N HIS A 322 10.01 -9.99 2.90
CA HIS A 322 9.18 -11.19 2.88
C HIS A 322 9.85 -12.39 3.57
N LEU A 323 11.14 -12.64 3.31
CA LEU A 323 11.87 -13.77 3.89
C LEU A 323 12.16 -13.59 5.38
N TYR A 324 12.25 -12.37 5.89
CA TYR A 324 12.33 -12.13 7.34
C TYR A 324 11.03 -12.48 8.06
N GLN A 325 9.88 -12.27 7.41
CA GLN A 325 8.60 -12.75 7.94
C GLN A 325 8.44 -14.27 7.79
N PHE A 326 8.86 -14.81 6.64
CA PHE A 326 8.68 -16.21 6.27
C PHE A 326 10.00 -16.85 5.80
N PRO A 327 10.92 -17.22 6.72
CA PRO A 327 12.24 -17.73 6.35
C PRO A 327 12.24 -18.99 5.49
N SER A 328 11.20 -19.82 5.63
CA SER A 328 11.01 -21.05 4.87
C SER A 328 10.13 -20.86 3.63
N SER A 329 9.81 -19.62 3.26
CA SER A 329 8.94 -19.34 2.10
C SER A 329 9.61 -19.84 0.82
N PRO A 330 8.87 -20.49 -0.10
CA PRO A 330 9.45 -21.09 -1.29
C PRO A 330 9.68 -20.08 -2.41
N VAL A 331 10.39 -18.99 -2.11
CA VAL A 331 10.80 -17.95 -3.06
C VAL A 331 12.28 -17.65 -2.84
N THR A 332 13.03 -17.50 -3.93
CA THR A 332 14.46 -17.18 -3.88
C THR A 332 14.84 -16.18 -4.95
N GLU A 333 15.91 -15.44 -4.71
CA GLU A 333 16.62 -14.71 -5.77
C GLU A 333 17.21 -15.72 -6.76
N LEU A 334 16.94 -15.51 -8.04
CA LEU A 334 17.48 -16.30 -9.16
C LEU A 334 18.60 -15.55 -9.90
N LEU A 335 18.48 -14.22 -10.00
CA LEU A 335 19.44 -13.36 -10.68
C LEU A 335 19.35 -11.92 -10.16
N GLY A 336 20.48 -11.33 -9.79
CA GLY A 336 20.57 -9.89 -9.54
C GLY A 336 20.59 -9.12 -10.87
N LEU A 337 19.73 -8.09 -11.01
CA LEU A 337 19.59 -7.33 -12.26
C LEU A 337 20.39 -6.02 -12.27
N GLY A 338 20.92 -5.60 -11.12
CA GLY A 338 21.90 -4.50 -11.02
C GLY A 338 21.37 -3.08 -11.19
N PHE A 339 20.10 -2.89 -11.58
CA PHE A 339 19.47 -1.56 -11.66
C PHE A 339 18.65 -1.23 -10.41
N GLY A 340 18.17 0.02 -10.32
CA GLY A 340 17.26 0.45 -9.26
C GLY A 340 17.90 0.49 -7.87
N GLY A 341 19.21 0.76 -7.81
CA GLY A 341 19.99 0.76 -6.56
C GLY A 341 19.44 1.72 -5.50
N VAL A 342 19.17 1.20 -4.31
CA VAL A 342 18.81 1.94 -3.10
C VAL A 342 19.60 1.44 -1.90
N LYS A 343 19.69 2.25 -0.85
CA LYS A 343 20.24 1.86 0.45
C LYS A 343 19.10 1.80 1.46
N ILE A 344 19.00 0.71 2.22
CA ILE A 344 18.13 0.65 3.39
C ILE A 344 18.91 1.20 4.58
N VAL A 345 18.36 2.22 5.24
CA VAL A 345 19.08 3.03 6.23
C VAL A 345 18.26 3.22 7.50
N ALA A 346 18.98 3.36 8.62
CA ALA A 346 18.46 3.78 9.91
C ALA A 346 18.58 5.30 10.04
N VAL A 347 17.45 5.96 10.28
CA VAL A 347 17.31 7.41 10.24
C VAL A 347 16.71 7.89 11.56
N ILE A 348 17.27 8.96 12.12
CA ILE A 348 16.74 9.66 13.30
C ILE A 348 16.53 11.14 13.01
N SER A 349 15.79 11.84 13.88
CA SER A 349 15.75 13.31 13.87
C SER A 349 17.09 13.90 14.29
N LYS A 350 17.53 14.97 13.62
CA LYS A 350 18.75 15.70 14.04
C LYS A 350 18.62 16.37 15.42
N SER A 351 17.41 16.46 15.97
CA SER A 351 17.20 16.93 17.34
C SER A 351 17.65 15.92 18.41
N LEU A 352 17.82 14.64 18.05
CA LEU A 352 18.40 13.62 18.93
C LEU A 352 19.92 13.68 18.83
N VAL A 353 20.59 13.87 19.98
CA VAL A 353 22.06 13.95 20.08
C VAL A 353 22.65 12.54 20.12
N VAL A 354 22.51 11.81 19.01
CA VAL A 354 22.87 10.38 18.89
C VAL A 354 23.50 10.12 17.53
N ASP A 355 24.77 9.74 17.47
CA ASP A 355 25.50 9.59 16.20
C ASP A 355 25.53 8.15 15.65
N SER A 356 25.14 7.17 16.47
CA SER A 356 25.22 5.74 16.17
C SER A 356 24.02 4.95 16.68
N VAL A 357 23.85 3.72 16.18
CA VAL A 357 22.81 2.80 16.69
C VAL A 357 23.08 2.37 18.13
N GLU A 358 24.35 2.23 18.51
CA GLU A 358 24.78 1.90 19.87
C GLU A 358 24.40 3.00 20.85
N ASP A 359 24.60 4.26 20.47
CA ASP A 359 24.21 5.41 21.29
C ASP A 359 22.69 5.54 21.39
N LEU A 360 21.95 5.23 20.31
CA LEU A 360 20.49 5.15 20.35
C LEU A 360 20.03 4.09 21.36
N GLY A 361 20.67 2.91 21.35
CA GLY A 361 20.37 1.83 22.29
C GLY A 361 20.73 2.16 23.74
N LYS A 362 21.75 2.99 24.00
CA LYS A 362 22.02 3.50 25.35
C LYS A 362 20.92 4.46 25.80
N LEU A 363 20.57 5.43 24.95
CA LEU A 363 19.54 6.42 25.22
C LEU A 363 18.16 5.77 25.44
N SER A 364 17.79 4.78 24.62
CA SER A 364 16.48 4.13 24.72
C SER A 364 16.27 3.39 26.04
N ARG A 365 17.35 2.91 26.69
CA ARG A 365 17.27 2.24 28.00
C ARG A 365 17.01 3.21 29.15
N GLU A 366 17.30 4.50 28.96
CA GLU A 366 16.95 5.55 29.93
C GLU A 366 15.46 5.92 29.86
N TRP A 367 14.78 5.54 28.77
CA TRP A 367 13.37 5.85 28.58
C TRP A 367 12.47 4.87 29.34
N GLN A 368 11.41 5.41 29.92
CA GLN A 368 10.30 4.63 30.53
C GLN A 368 9.25 4.20 29.48
N LEU A 369 9.55 4.36 28.19
CA LEU A 369 8.64 4.12 27.07
C LEU A 369 9.38 3.34 25.97
N PRO A 370 8.65 2.53 25.17
CA PRO A 370 9.28 1.77 24.09
C PRO A 370 9.80 2.71 22.99
N LEU A 371 11.00 2.41 22.47
CA LEU A 371 11.52 3.01 21.24
C LEU A 371 10.56 2.71 20.07
N ARG A 372 10.14 3.74 19.35
CA ARG A 372 9.18 3.62 18.25
C ARG A 372 9.94 3.59 16.93
N VAL A 373 9.87 2.46 16.22
CA VAL A 373 10.55 2.25 14.94
C VAL A 373 9.55 2.30 13.80
N ALA A 374 9.50 3.40 13.05
CA ALA A 374 8.64 3.53 11.88
C ALA A 374 9.27 2.86 10.64
N SER A 375 8.47 2.16 9.82
CA SER A 375 8.93 1.65 8.52
C SER A 375 7.80 1.12 7.65
N GLU A 376 7.97 1.19 6.32
CA GLU A 376 7.23 0.35 5.37
C GLU A 376 7.77 -1.10 5.36
N TYR A 377 9.02 -1.29 5.75
CA TYR A 377 9.73 -2.57 5.87
C TYR A 377 9.68 -3.09 7.31
N VAL A 378 8.48 -3.47 7.76
CA VAL A 378 8.23 -3.80 9.18
C VAL A 378 9.07 -4.95 9.71
N ASN A 379 9.37 -5.95 8.87
CA ASN A 379 10.15 -7.12 9.27
C ASN A 379 11.66 -6.84 9.25
N ILE A 380 12.14 -6.03 8.30
CA ILE A 380 13.52 -5.50 8.31
C ILE A 380 13.71 -4.60 9.54
N ALA A 381 12.76 -3.74 9.87
CA ALA A 381 12.81 -2.87 11.04
C ALA A 381 12.83 -3.66 12.35
N ASP A 382 11.97 -4.67 12.47
CA ASP A 382 11.94 -5.59 13.61
C ASP A 382 13.28 -6.31 13.79
N LYS A 383 13.80 -6.93 12.71
CA LYS A 383 15.08 -7.62 12.75
C LYS A 383 16.23 -6.68 13.10
N TYR A 384 16.27 -5.48 12.52
CA TYR A 384 17.28 -4.48 12.82
C TYR A 384 17.28 -4.09 14.31
N ALA A 385 16.11 -3.87 14.89
CA ALA A 385 15.99 -3.52 16.31
C ALA A 385 16.47 -4.66 17.23
N ARG A 386 16.18 -5.92 16.88
CA ARG A 386 16.64 -7.10 17.62
C ARG A 386 18.14 -7.32 17.51
N ASP A 387 18.67 -7.28 16.29
CA ASP A 387 20.09 -7.52 16.01
C ASP A 387 20.98 -6.45 16.67
N ASN A 388 20.48 -5.21 16.81
CA ASN A 388 21.18 -4.11 17.47
C ASN A 388 20.82 -3.94 18.97
N HIS A 389 20.05 -4.86 19.54
CA HIS A 389 19.70 -4.86 20.97
C HIS A 389 19.13 -3.52 21.48
N LEU A 390 18.21 -2.91 20.73
CA LEU A 390 17.61 -1.60 21.02
C LEU A 390 16.69 -1.59 22.26
N GLY A 391 16.54 -2.73 22.95
CA GLY A 391 15.81 -2.86 24.20
C GLY A 391 14.29 -2.98 23.98
N TRP A 392 13.51 -2.24 24.76
CA TRP A 392 12.06 -2.20 24.61
C TRP A 392 11.69 -1.34 23.41
N TYR A 393 11.18 -1.94 22.33
CA TYR A 393 10.75 -1.22 21.13
C TYR A 393 9.38 -1.68 20.65
N ARG A 394 8.78 -0.88 19.76
CA ARG A 394 7.62 -1.26 18.95
C ARG A 394 7.82 -0.80 17.50
N VAL A 395 7.43 -1.65 16.55
CA VAL A 395 7.41 -1.27 15.13
C VAL A 395 6.10 -0.58 14.80
N VAL A 396 6.17 0.54 14.09
CA VAL A 396 5.06 1.35 13.61
C VAL A 396 5.03 1.23 12.08
N PRO A 397 4.10 0.45 11.50
CA PRO A 397 3.96 0.37 10.06
C PRO A 397 3.64 1.75 9.47
N THR A 398 4.23 2.06 8.32
CA THR A 398 3.89 3.25 7.52
C THR A 398 3.43 2.84 6.12
N TRP A 399 2.65 3.71 5.46
CA TRP A 399 2.22 3.54 4.06
C TRP A 399 2.65 4.76 3.23
N GLY A 400 3.96 5.05 3.34
CA GLY A 400 4.67 6.17 2.72
C GLY A 400 4.56 7.48 3.49
N ALA A 401 5.32 8.50 3.05
CA ALA A 401 5.55 9.75 3.82
C ALA A 401 6.19 9.48 5.19
N SER A 402 7.03 8.45 5.29
CA SER A 402 7.57 7.94 6.54
C SER A 402 8.48 8.95 7.25
N GLU A 403 9.13 9.85 6.50
CA GLU A 403 9.93 10.95 7.05
C GLU A 403 9.10 11.89 7.93
N GLY A 404 7.80 11.97 7.66
CA GLY A 404 6.86 12.71 8.48
C GLY A 404 6.87 12.23 9.93
N PHE A 405 7.03 10.94 10.20
CA PHE A 405 6.85 10.35 11.54
C PHE A 405 7.87 10.82 12.57
N LEU A 406 9.11 11.14 12.16
CA LEU A 406 10.15 11.60 13.07
C LEU A 406 10.06 13.10 13.35
N PRO A 407 10.19 13.58 14.60
CA PRO A 407 10.38 12.81 15.84
C PRO A 407 9.08 12.54 16.64
N GLU A 408 7.94 13.13 16.28
CA GLU A 408 6.78 13.15 17.19
C GLU A 408 6.06 11.80 17.26
N ASP A 409 6.08 11.00 16.20
CA ASP A 409 5.34 9.73 16.09
C ASP A 409 6.24 8.50 16.06
N ALA A 410 7.53 8.69 15.78
CA ALA A 410 8.56 7.67 15.89
C ALA A 410 9.91 8.27 16.34
N ASP A 411 10.80 7.40 16.81
CA ASP A 411 12.13 7.76 17.30
C ASP A 411 13.23 7.31 16.33
N LEU A 412 12.97 6.22 15.61
CA LEU A 412 13.80 5.64 14.56
C LEU A 412 12.94 5.38 13.32
N LEU A 413 13.48 5.67 12.14
CA LEU A 413 12.87 5.35 10.85
C LEU A 413 13.80 4.41 10.09
N ILE A 414 13.25 3.29 9.60
CA ILE A 414 13.93 2.41 8.65
C ILE A 414 13.31 2.67 7.28
N GLU A 415 14.10 3.18 6.36
CA GLU A 415 13.60 3.68 5.06
C GLU A 415 14.63 3.43 3.96
N ASN A 416 14.17 3.41 2.71
CA ASN A 416 15.07 3.37 1.56
C ASN A 416 15.54 4.77 1.16
N THR A 417 16.72 4.86 0.57
CA THR A 417 17.20 6.10 -0.02
C THR A 417 18.12 5.87 -1.20
N GLN A 418 17.97 6.68 -2.25
CA GLN A 418 18.90 6.70 -3.39
C GLN A 418 20.05 7.68 -3.14
N THR A 419 19.72 8.94 -2.87
CA THR A 419 20.69 10.05 -2.76
C THR A 419 20.81 10.65 -1.36
N GLY A 420 19.93 10.28 -0.41
CA GLY A 420 19.87 10.90 0.91
C GLY A 420 19.26 12.32 0.94
N ARG A 421 18.87 12.88 -0.22
CA ARG A 421 18.34 14.25 -0.32
C ARG A 421 17.04 14.45 0.45
N THR A 422 16.11 13.49 0.37
CA THR A 422 14.82 13.57 1.07
C THR A 422 15.02 13.59 2.59
N ILE A 423 15.81 12.66 3.12
CA ILE A 423 16.19 12.59 4.55
C ILE A 423 16.77 13.94 5.01
N SER A 424 17.73 14.49 4.26
CA SER A 424 18.39 15.75 4.63
C SER A 424 17.43 16.95 4.64
N ARG A 425 16.46 17.00 3.72
CA ARG A 425 15.44 18.06 3.64
C ARG A 425 14.48 18.08 4.83
N HIS A 426 14.26 16.93 5.47
CA HIS A 426 13.36 16.80 6.62
C HIS A 426 14.06 16.94 7.99
N ASN A 427 15.27 17.53 8.02
CA ASN A 427 16.08 17.65 9.24
C ASN A 427 16.37 16.30 9.91
N LEU A 428 16.52 15.26 9.10
CA LEU A 428 16.83 13.91 9.56
C LEU A 428 18.28 13.55 9.25
N ARG A 429 18.81 12.52 9.92
CA ARG A 429 20.16 12.01 9.74
C ARG A 429 20.17 10.49 9.69
N ILE A 430 20.96 9.95 8.77
CA ILE A 430 21.29 8.51 8.72
C ILE A 430 22.34 8.22 9.79
N ILE A 431 22.06 7.25 10.66
CA ILE A 431 22.99 6.76 11.70
C ILE A 431 23.54 5.36 11.39
N ASP A 432 22.90 4.63 10.49
CA ASP A 432 23.40 3.33 10.02
C ASP A 432 22.89 3.00 8.61
N ARG A 433 23.64 2.17 7.88
CA ARG A 433 23.26 1.59 6.59
C ARG A 433 23.15 0.07 6.74
N LEU A 434 21.92 -0.42 6.69
CA LEU A 434 21.62 -1.84 6.87
C LEU A 434 22.16 -2.68 5.71
N PHE A 435 21.77 -2.36 4.47
CA PHE A 435 22.24 -3.04 3.26
C PHE A 435 21.89 -2.25 1.99
N GLU A 436 22.44 -2.68 0.86
CA GLU A 436 22.11 -2.16 -0.47
C GLU A 436 21.13 -3.11 -1.18
N SER A 437 20.11 -2.54 -1.82
CA SER A 437 19.10 -3.25 -2.59
C SER A 437 19.17 -2.83 -4.05
N THR A 438 19.05 -3.80 -4.94
CA THR A 438 18.90 -3.62 -6.38
C THR A 438 17.73 -4.46 -6.85
N ALA A 439 17.25 -4.21 -8.06
CA ALA A 439 16.32 -5.12 -8.71
C ALA A 439 16.92 -6.52 -8.86
N CYS A 440 16.07 -7.53 -8.73
CA CYS A 440 16.38 -8.95 -8.85
C CYS A 440 15.22 -9.69 -9.51
N LEU A 441 15.54 -10.76 -10.21
CA LEU A 441 14.59 -11.77 -10.65
C LEU A 441 14.43 -12.78 -9.51
N VAL A 442 13.20 -12.99 -9.07
CA VAL A 442 12.83 -14.01 -8.07
C VAL A 442 11.98 -15.09 -8.72
N GLY A 443 12.02 -16.30 -8.15
CA GLY A 443 11.20 -17.43 -8.58
C GLY A 443 11.00 -18.44 -7.46
N SER A 444 10.11 -19.40 -7.70
CA SER A 444 9.80 -20.41 -6.69
C SER A 444 10.89 -21.48 -6.56
N THR A 445 11.13 -21.94 -5.34
CA THR A 445 11.98 -23.12 -5.08
C THR A 445 11.22 -24.44 -5.25
N VAL A 446 9.89 -24.40 -5.38
CA VAL A 446 9.07 -25.59 -5.65
C VAL A 446 9.38 -26.11 -7.05
N ALA A 447 9.55 -27.43 -7.16
CA ALA A 447 9.87 -28.07 -8.42
C ALA A 447 8.74 -27.86 -9.45
N VAL A 448 9.10 -27.28 -10.60
CA VAL A 448 8.21 -27.15 -11.75
C VAL A 448 8.02 -28.52 -12.41
N ALA A 449 6.80 -29.07 -12.29
CA ALA A 449 6.46 -30.40 -12.81
C ALA A 449 6.64 -30.49 -14.34
N SER A 450 6.11 -29.50 -15.08
CA SER A 450 6.20 -29.47 -16.55
C SER A 450 7.66 -29.27 -17.04
N PRO A 451 8.21 -30.21 -17.83
CA PRO A 451 9.52 -30.03 -18.47
C PRO A 451 9.56 -28.85 -19.43
N LYS A 452 8.45 -28.57 -20.14
CA LYS A 452 8.34 -27.46 -21.11
C LYS A 452 8.37 -26.13 -20.39
N LYS A 453 7.61 -25.98 -19.29
CA LYS A 453 7.64 -24.79 -18.43
C LYS A 453 9.04 -24.54 -17.86
N ARG A 454 9.69 -25.59 -17.34
CA ARG A 454 11.07 -25.51 -16.83
C ARG A 454 12.07 -25.05 -17.90
N LYS A 455 11.94 -25.53 -19.15
CA LYS A 455 12.77 -25.07 -20.27
C LYS A 455 12.55 -23.58 -20.57
N ARG A 456 11.29 -23.12 -20.56
CA ARG A 456 10.94 -21.69 -20.77
C ARG A 456 11.52 -20.79 -19.67
N ILE A 457 11.38 -21.18 -18.40
CA ILE A 457 11.95 -20.43 -17.27
C ILE A 457 13.48 -20.32 -17.43
N LYS A 458 14.17 -21.42 -17.72
CA LYS A 458 15.62 -21.42 -17.93
C LYS A 458 16.03 -20.52 -19.11
N ALA A 459 15.26 -20.52 -20.20
CA ALA A 459 15.53 -19.64 -21.34
C ALA A 459 15.41 -18.16 -20.96
N ILE A 460 14.33 -17.76 -20.29
CA ILE A 460 14.14 -16.38 -19.80
C ILE A 460 15.30 -15.97 -18.88
N MET A 461 15.67 -16.83 -17.91
CA MET A 461 16.79 -16.56 -17.01
C MET A 461 18.11 -16.38 -17.75
N ALA A 462 18.42 -17.24 -18.73
CA ALA A 462 19.64 -17.15 -19.52
C ALA A 462 19.70 -15.86 -20.34
N THR A 463 18.59 -15.48 -20.98
CA THR A 463 18.49 -14.24 -21.76
C THR A 463 18.68 -13.00 -20.88
N LEU A 464 18.02 -12.95 -19.72
CA LEU A 464 18.19 -11.85 -18.76
C LEU A 464 19.61 -11.80 -18.21
N LYS A 465 20.22 -12.95 -17.90
CA LYS A 465 21.60 -13.02 -17.42
C LYS A 465 22.58 -12.44 -18.46
N ALA A 466 22.46 -12.85 -19.71
CA ALA A 466 23.28 -12.31 -20.80
C ALA A 466 23.12 -10.80 -20.95
N ALA A 467 21.90 -10.26 -20.78
CA ALA A 467 21.65 -8.83 -20.84
C ALA A 467 22.16 -8.05 -19.61
N VAL A 468 22.32 -8.69 -18.45
CA VAL A 468 22.94 -8.06 -17.28
C VAL A 468 24.46 -8.03 -17.41
N GLU A 469 25.06 -9.06 -18.02
CA GLU A 469 26.50 -9.21 -18.19
C GLU A 469 27.09 -8.43 -19.40
N ALA A 470 26.24 -8.03 -20.35
CA ALA A 470 26.60 -7.21 -21.52
C ALA A 470 26.49 -5.71 -21.23
#